data_AF-A0A1N6MBB4-F1
#
_entry.id   AF-A0A1N6MBB4-F1
#
_cell.length_a   1.000
_cell.length_b   1.000
_cell.length_c   1.000
_cell.angle_alpha   90.00
_cell.angle_beta   90.00
_cell.angle_gamma   90.00
#
_symmetry.space_group_name_H-M   'P 1'
#
loop_
_entity.id
_entity.type
_entity.pdbx_description
1 polymer ?
#
loop_
_entity_poly.entity_id
_entity_poly.type
_entity_poly.pdbx_seq_one_letter_code
_entity_poly.pdbx_strand_id
1 'polypeptide(L)'
;MDENQKLDAEWLALNAFRGMTKIASHGDMERSTYDAALDLGGELYPELLGPDVSILKSERESDITKEYRQKARLKSIKDNIPVTPLALAMEDIEEHEGLLEIAKQEKGKNQRVDQLQRRLGMLNKARKELEPKSHSENQLIFRDAYNVQRDVKALESGQGYRDFELPNSNILRVRVLHPDSPEHITGSDIIYERHSPKEDKVSIVAVQYKIWEDKKLYLSDQRMIDQIEKMKLFLCGDCSLFCVTPIFINPDME
;
A
#
# COMPACT_ATOMS: atom_id res chain seq x y z
N MET A 1 24.05 13.28 11.36
CA MET A 1 22.90 14.02 11.93
C MET A 1 22.82 13.65 13.39
N ASP A 2 22.67 14.63 14.28
CA ASP A 2 22.43 14.36 15.70
C ASP A 2 21.10 13.59 15.86
N GLU A 3 21.00 12.70 16.85
CA GLU A 3 19.83 11.84 17.04
C GLU A 3 18.58 12.67 17.37
N ASN A 4 18.73 13.75 18.13
CA ASN A 4 17.66 14.69 18.40
C ASN A 4 17.22 15.44 17.13
N GLN A 5 18.16 15.87 16.28
CA GLN A 5 17.84 16.50 14.99
C GLN A 5 17.08 15.54 14.06
N LYS A 6 17.44 14.25 14.10
CA LYS A 6 16.73 13.21 13.35
C LYS A 6 15.31 13.04 13.85
N LEU A 7 15.14 12.96 15.18
CA LEU A 7 13.83 12.82 15.81
C LEU A 7 12.93 14.03 15.49
N ASP A 8 13.46 15.25 15.54
CA ASP A 8 12.74 16.46 15.17
C ASP A 8 12.30 16.43 13.70
N ALA A 9 13.18 15.99 12.80
CA ALA A 9 12.87 15.85 11.38
C ALA A 9 11.79 14.78 11.13
N GLU A 10 11.89 13.62 11.77
CA GLU A 10 10.88 12.56 11.72
C GLU A 10 9.54 13.05 12.26
N TRP A 11 9.54 13.77 13.38
CA TRP A 11 8.33 14.30 14.00
C TRP A 11 7.64 15.34 13.11
N LEU A 12 8.41 16.23 12.49
CA LEU A 12 7.88 17.24 11.58
C LEU A 12 7.30 16.58 10.32
N ALA A 13 8.01 15.61 9.72
CA ALA A 13 7.53 14.85 8.58
C ALA A 13 6.25 14.07 8.92
N LEU A 14 6.22 13.38 10.06
CA LEU A 14 5.04 12.65 10.54
C LEU A 14 3.81 13.55 10.66
N ASN A 15 3.95 14.73 11.26
CA ASN A 15 2.85 15.67 11.38
C ASN A 15 2.38 16.20 10.01
N ALA A 16 3.31 16.44 9.08
CA ALA A 16 2.98 16.82 7.72
C ALA A 16 2.18 15.73 7.00
N PHE A 17 2.65 14.48 7.02
CA PHE A 17 1.93 13.34 6.44
C PHE A 17 0.55 13.16 7.06
N ARG A 18 0.45 13.19 8.39
CA ARG A 18 -0.82 13.10 9.10
C ARG A 18 -1.79 14.22 8.74
N GLY A 19 -1.29 15.45 8.62
CA GLY A 19 -2.07 16.61 8.20
C GLY A 19 -2.60 16.46 6.77
N MET A 20 -1.75 16.03 5.84
CA MET A 20 -2.14 15.73 4.47
C MET A 20 -3.22 14.64 4.40
N THR A 21 -3.02 13.53 5.12
CA THR A 21 -4.00 12.44 5.15
C THR A 21 -5.33 12.89 5.74
N LYS A 22 -5.32 13.70 6.80
CA LYS A 22 -6.54 14.25 7.41
C LYS A 22 -7.31 15.16 6.45
N ILE A 23 -6.61 15.98 5.66
CA ILE A 23 -7.25 16.84 4.65
C ILE A 23 -7.85 15.97 3.55
N ALA A 24 -7.08 15.02 3.01
CA ALA A 24 -7.54 14.11 1.97
C ALA A 24 -8.71 13.23 2.43
N SER A 25 -8.71 12.81 3.69
CA SER A 25 -9.77 11.99 4.26
C SER A 25 -10.97 12.78 4.79
N HIS A 26 -11.06 14.09 4.48
CA HIS A 26 -12.15 14.96 4.95
C HIS A 26 -12.35 14.95 6.47
N GLY A 27 -11.25 14.77 7.22
CA GLY A 27 -11.27 14.73 8.67
C GLY A 27 -11.50 13.36 9.31
N ASP A 28 -11.56 12.28 8.53
CA ASP A 28 -11.63 10.91 9.07
C ASP A 28 -10.41 10.62 9.95
N MET A 29 -10.67 10.38 11.24
CA MET A 29 -9.65 10.16 12.26
C MET A 29 -9.02 8.76 12.19
N GLU A 30 -9.74 7.75 11.69
CA GLU A 30 -9.18 6.40 11.55
C GLU A 30 -8.10 6.36 10.46
N ARG A 31 -8.30 7.15 9.41
CA ARG A 31 -7.33 7.30 8.30
C ARG A 31 -6.17 8.24 8.63
N SER A 32 -6.28 9.06 9.67
CA SER A 32 -5.27 10.05 10.07
C SER A 32 -4.62 9.75 11.43
N THR A 33 -4.48 8.46 11.76
CA THR A 33 -3.71 8.02 12.93
C THR A 33 -2.20 8.25 12.71
N TYR A 34 -1.44 8.29 13.80
CA TYR A 34 0.02 8.37 13.71
C TYR A 34 0.64 7.15 13.04
N ASP A 35 0.06 5.95 13.25
CA ASP A 35 0.55 4.73 12.59
C ASP A 35 0.30 4.78 11.09
N ALA A 36 -0.89 5.18 10.65
CA ALA A 36 -1.19 5.37 9.24
C ALA A 36 -0.26 6.41 8.57
N ALA A 37 0.04 7.50 9.29
CA ALA A 37 0.94 8.53 8.80
C ALA A 37 2.42 8.10 8.77
N LEU A 38 2.89 7.30 9.75
CA LEU A 38 4.22 6.69 9.72
C LEU A 38 4.36 5.66 8.60
N ASP A 39 3.30 4.89 8.33
CA ASP A 39 3.28 3.95 7.22
C ASP A 39 3.33 4.68 5.88
N LEU A 40 2.43 5.64 5.67
CA LEU A 40 2.42 6.46 4.45
C LEU A 40 3.75 7.20 4.25
N GLY A 41 4.27 7.81 5.31
CA GLY A 41 5.53 8.53 5.27
C GLY A 41 6.73 7.60 5.02
N GLY A 42 6.73 6.39 5.57
CA GLY A 42 7.77 5.40 5.33
C GLY A 42 7.82 4.88 3.90
N GLU A 43 6.68 4.85 3.21
CA GLU A 43 6.60 4.51 1.78
C GLU A 43 7.04 5.68 0.89
N LEU A 44 6.57 6.90 1.21
CA LEU A 44 6.85 8.09 0.40
C LEU A 44 8.25 8.65 0.63
N TYR A 45 8.82 8.46 1.82
CA TYR A 45 10.14 8.96 2.19
C TYR A 45 10.90 7.95 3.09
N PRO A 46 11.26 6.77 2.53
CA PRO A 46 11.85 5.67 3.28
C PRO A 46 13.21 6.00 3.90
N GLU A 47 13.94 6.98 3.37
CA GLU A 47 15.23 7.41 3.92
C GLU A 47 15.12 8.07 5.31
N LEU A 48 13.95 8.63 5.64
CA LEU A 48 13.68 9.25 6.94
C LEU A 48 12.70 8.42 7.78
N LEU A 49 11.62 7.93 7.18
CA LEU A 49 10.51 7.26 7.89
C LEU A 49 10.42 5.75 7.62
N GLY A 50 11.39 5.19 6.89
CA GLY A 50 11.42 3.78 6.57
C GLY A 50 11.57 2.87 7.79
N PRO A 51 11.19 1.59 7.67
CA PRO A 51 11.15 0.64 8.78
C PRO A 51 12.51 0.41 9.46
N ASP A 52 13.62 0.54 8.73
CA ASP A 52 14.96 0.28 9.26
C ASP A 52 15.69 1.54 9.73
N VAL A 53 15.12 2.73 9.47
CA VAL A 53 15.75 4.02 9.78
C VAL A 53 14.95 4.86 10.76
N SER A 54 13.63 4.73 10.82
CA SER A 54 12.79 5.59 11.66
C SER A 54 12.90 5.25 13.14
N ILE A 55 13.29 6.24 13.93
CA ILE A 55 13.30 6.17 15.38
C ILE A 55 11.87 6.06 15.91
N LEU A 56 10.96 6.90 15.42
CA LEU A 56 9.56 6.91 15.88
C LEU A 56 8.83 5.61 15.58
N LYS A 57 9.11 4.98 14.44
CA LYS A 57 8.54 3.69 14.08
C LYS A 57 9.14 2.57 14.92
N SER A 58 10.46 2.56 15.11
CA SER A 58 11.12 1.57 15.94
C SER A 58 10.60 1.59 17.38
N GLU A 59 10.43 2.76 18.00
CA GLU A 59 9.90 2.87 19.37
C GLU A 59 8.49 2.31 19.57
N ARG A 60 7.73 2.11 18.48
CA ARG A 60 6.40 1.50 18.50
C ARG A 60 6.42 -0.01 18.25
N GLU A 61 7.54 -0.56 17.79
CA GLU A 61 7.71 -2.01 17.58
C GLU A 61 7.99 -2.73 18.91
N SER A 62 7.60 -3.99 19.00
CA SER A 62 7.98 -4.82 20.14
C SER A 62 9.48 -5.09 20.18
N ASP A 63 10.04 -5.28 21.38
CA ASP A 63 11.47 -5.59 21.56
C ASP A 63 11.90 -6.83 20.76
N ILE A 64 10.99 -7.78 20.56
CA ILE A 64 11.24 -8.99 19.79
C ILE A 64 11.36 -8.68 18.30
N THR A 65 10.50 -7.82 17.75
CA THR A 65 10.63 -7.33 16.37
C THR A 65 11.97 -6.63 16.17
N LYS A 66 12.35 -5.75 17.10
CA LYS A 66 13.68 -5.09 17.09
C LYS A 66 14.82 -6.11 17.12
N GLU A 67 14.73 -7.12 17.99
CA GLU A 67 15.69 -8.23 18.09
C GLU A 67 15.87 -8.95 16.75
N TYR A 68 14.79 -9.34 16.07
CA TYR A 68 14.87 -10.04 14.78
C TYR A 68 15.41 -9.16 13.65
N ARG A 69 15.11 -7.86 13.62
CA ARG A 69 15.73 -6.92 12.67
C ARG A 69 17.25 -6.86 12.87
N GLN A 70 17.69 -6.76 14.12
CA GLN A 70 19.12 -6.78 14.46
C GLN A 70 19.78 -8.11 14.09
N LYS A 71 19.16 -9.24 14.43
CA LYS A 71 19.65 -10.59 14.06
C LYS A 71 19.79 -10.73 12.56
N ALA A 72 18.76 -10.35 11.79
CA ALA A 72 18.78 -10.43 10.33
C ALA A 72 19.92 -9.61 9.73
N ARG A 73 20.11 -8.37 10.19
CA ARG A 73 21.21 -7.51 9.75
C ARG A 73 22.57 -8.14 10.05
N LEU A 74 22.79 -8.59 11.28
CA LEU A 74 24.08 -9.16 11.69
C LEU A 74 24.35 -10.52 11.03
N LYS A 75 23.33 -11.37 10.88
CA LYS A 75 23.42 -12.66 10.18
C LYS A 75 23.69 -12.46 8.70
N SER A 76 23.08 -11.45 8.07
CA SER A 76 23.36 -11.10 6.67
C SER A 76 24.82 -10.70 6.45
N ILE A 77 25.37 -9.89 7.36
CA ILE A 77 26.80 -9.49 7.31
C ILE A 77 27.70 -10.71 7.55
N LYS A 78 27.36 -11.53 8.54
CA LYS A 78 28.15 -12.71 8.92
C LYS A 78 28.22 -13.75 7.81
N ASP A 79 27.09 -14.05 7.19
CA ASP A 79 26.96 -15.13 6.22
C ASP A 79 27.11 -14.64 4.77
N ASN A 80 27.25 -13.32 4.58
CA ASN A 80 27.34 -12.64 3.28
C ASN A 80 26.18 -12.98 2.32
N ILE A 81 25.00 -13.25 2.87
CA ILE A 81 23.77 -13.61 2.17
C ILE A 81 22.66 -12.74 2.77
N PRO A 82 21.77 -12.13 1.96
CA PRO A 82 20.64 -11.38 2.50
C PRO A 82 19.69 -12.30 3.29
N VAL A 83 19.54 -12.01 4.59
CA VAL A 83 18.62 -12.69 5.50
C VAL A 83 17.55 -11.70 5.93
N THR A 84 16.28 -12.07 5.80
CA THR A 84 15.16 -11.22 6.21
C THR A 84 14.77 -11.47 7.68
N PRO A 85 14.32 -10.43 8.42
CA PRO A 85 13.84 -10.61 9.79
C PRO A 85 12.66 -11.58 9.89
N LEU A 86 11.74 -11.53 8.92
CA LEU A 86 10.57 -12.39 8.87
C LEU A 86 10.96 -13.86 8.73
N ALA A 87 11.91 -14.20 7.86
CA ALA A 87 12.35 -15.58 7.68
C ALA A 87 12.93 -16.16 8.97
N LEU A 88 13.72 -15.38 9.72
CA LEU A 88 14.25 -15.81 11.02
C LEU A 88 13.16 -15.99 12.07
N ALA A 89 12.18 -15.10 12.12
CA ALA A 89 11.06 -15.25 13.04
C ALA A 89 10.22 -16.48 12.69
N MET A 90 10.03 -16.79 11.40
CA MET A 90 9.32 -17.98 10.95
C MET A 90 10.05 -19.29 11.30
N GLU A 91 11.37 -19.34 11.11
CA GLU A 91 12.22 -20.48 11.51
C GLU A 91 12.05 -20.79 13.00
N ASP A 92 12.14 -19.77 13.85
CA ASP A 92 11.95 -19.93 15.30
C ASP A 92 10.50 -20.31 15.66
N ILE A 93 9.49 -19.81 14.93
CA ILE A 93 8.08 -20.18 15.12
C ILE A 93 7.88 -21.67 14.83
N GLU A 94 8.38 -22.15 13.68
CA GLU A 94 8.27 -23.56 13.27
C GLU A 94 8.93 -24.49 14.30
N GLU A 95 10.09 -24.10 14.82
CA GLU A 95 10.76 -24.84 15.90
C GLU A 95 9.86 -24.94 17.15
N HIS A 96 9.28 -23.83 17.61
CA HIS A 96 8.42 -23.80 18.80
C HIS A 96 7.12 -24.58 18.59
N GLU A 97 6.52 -24.50 17.40
CA GLU A 97 5.33 -25.28 17.04
C GLU A 97 5.63 -26.78 17.05
N GLY A 98 6.75 -27.21 16.49
CA GLY A 98 7.20 -28.60 16.50
C GLY A 98 7.42 -29.14 17.92
N LEU A 99 8.08 -28.36 18.79
CA LEU A 99 8.28 -28.74 20.20
C LEU A 99 6.95 -28.88 20.96
N LEU A 100 6.00 -27.98 20.72
CA LEU A 100 4.68 -28.03 21.33
C LEU A 100 3.84 -29.21 20.81
N GLU A 101 4.05 -29.64 19.57
CA GLU A 101 3.40 -30.82 19.01
C GLU A 101 3.92 -32.10 19.68
N ILE A 102 5.24 -32.24 19.85
CA ILE A 102 5.85 -33.37 20.57
C ILE A 102 5.31 -33.44 22.01
N ALA A 103 5.24 -32.30 22.71
CA ALA A 103 4.72 -32.26 24.07
C ALA A 103 3.23 -32.68 24.17
N LYS A 104 2.41 -32.41 23.14
CA LYS A 104 1.02 -32.89 23.06
C LYS A 104 0.94 -34.40 22.86
N GLN A 105 1.92 -35.02 22.22
CA GLN A 105 1.98 -36.46 21.97
C GLN A 105 2.46 -37.24 23.21
N GLU A 106 3.34 -36.66 24.03
CA GLU A 106 3.79 -37.23 25.32
C GLU A 106 2.74 -37.14 26.46
N LYS A 107 1.46 -37.45 26.19
CA LYS A 107 0.28 -37.31 27.09
C LYS A 107 0.38 -37.93 28.51
N GLY A 108 1.49 -38.55 28.88
CA GLY A 108 1.75 -39.14 30.20
C GLY A 108 2.59 -38.30 31.16
N LYS A 109 3.24 -37.22 30.71
CA LYS A 109 4.01 -36.32 31.59
C LYS A 109 3.30 -34.97 31.65
N ASN A 110 2.98 -34.50 32.86
CA ASN A 110 2.45 -33.15 33.13
C ASN A 110 3.55 -32.09 32.84
N GLN A 111 4.02 -32.02 31.59
CA GLN A 111 5.06 -31.08 31.17
C GLN A 111 4.46 -29.69 31.11
N ARG A 112 5.02 -28.78 31.91
CA ARG A 112 4.69 -27.36 31.84
C ARG A 112 5.32 -26.77 30.58
N VAL A 113 4.48 -26.50 29.58
CA VAL A 113 4.87 -25.88 28.30
C VAL A 113 4.42 -24.42 28.19
N ASP A 114 4.06 -23.80 29.31
CA ASP A 114 3.57 -22.42 29.41
C ASP A 114 4.58 -21.41 28.86
N GLN A 115 5.87 -21.63 29.09
CA GLN A 115 6.93 -20.75 28.59
C GLN A 115 7.07 -20.82 27.06
N LEU A 116 6.97 -22.02 26.48
CA LEU A 116 7.01 -22.22 25.03
C LEU A 116 5.77 -21.60 24.37
N GLN A 117 4.59 -21.78 24.96
CA GLN A 117 3.36 -21.13 24.48
C GLN A 117 3.45 -19.60 24.56
N ARG A 118 3.99 -19.06 25.66
CA ARG A 118 4.20 -17.62 25.81
C ARG A 118 5.19 -17.08 24.79
N ARG A 119 6.31 -17.79 24.56
CA ARG A 119 7.29 -17.40 23.54
C ARG A 119 6.68 -17.47 22.15
N LEU A 120 5.94 -18.52 21.81
CA LEU A 120 5.23 -18.62 20.54
C LEU A 120 4.22 -17.48 20.34
N GLY A 121 3.48 -17.09 21.38
CA GLY A 121 2.56 -15.93 21.30
C GLY A 121 3.31 -14.62 21.02
N MET A 122 4.45 -14.43 21.66
CA MET A 122 5.34 -13.29 21.42
C MET A 122 5.94 -13.29 20.01
N LEU A 123 6.38 -14.45 19.51
CA LEU A 123 6.89 -14.62 18.14
C LEU A 123 5.81 -14.35 17.10
N ASN A 124 4.58 -14.83 17.33
CA ASN A 124 3.45 -14.54 16.44
C ASN A 124 3.09 -13.06 16.39
N LYS A 125 3.25 -12.32 17.51
CA LYS A 125 3.10 -10.87 17.51
C LYS A 125 4.19 -10.21 16.66
N ALA A 126 5.44 -10.60 16.84
CA ALA A 126 6.56 -10.09 16.05
C ALA A 126 6.39 -10.41 14.56
N ARG A 127 5.90 -11.62 14.22
CA ARG A 127 5.57 -12.00 12.83
C ARG A 127 4.59 -11.01 12.19
N LYS A 128 3.51 -10.66 12.89
CA LYS A 128 2.52 -9.67 12.39
C LYS A 128 3.11 -8.28 12.20
N GLU A 129 4.07 -7.87 13.03
CA GLU A 129 4.78 -6.59 12.88
C GLU A 129 5.81 -6.62 11.73
N LEU A 130 6.38 -7.79 11.44
CA LEU A 130 7.39 -8.01 10.38
C LEU A 130 6.78 -8.34 9.01
N GLU A 131 5.56 -8.88 8.98
CA GLU A 131 4.82 -9.11 7.74
C GLU A 131 4.66 -7.78 6.99
N PRO A 132 4.89 -7.76 5.67
CA PRO A 132 4.63 -6.58 4.87
C PRO A 132 3.18 -6.15 5.07
N LYS A 133 2.95 -4.90 5.49
CA LYS A 133 1.59 -4.39 5.61
C LYS A 133 0.93 -4.45 4.24
N SER A 134 -0.28 -5.02 4.18
CA SER A 134 -1.09 -5.01 2.97
C SER A 134 -1.20 -3.58 2.45
N HIS A 135 -0.88 -3.38 1.17
CA HIS A 135 -1.09 -2.09 0.56
C HIS A 135 -2.57 -1.74 0.64
N SER A 136 -2.89 -0.54 1.14
CA SER A 136 -4.25 -0.01 1.00
C SER A 136 -4.50 0.44 -0.44
N GLU A 137 -5.77 0.52 -0.83
CA GLU A 137 -6.17 0.86 -2.21
C GLU A 137 -5.61 2.23 -2.58
N ASN A 138 -5.69 3.18 -1.65
CA ASN A 138 -5.10 4.50 -1.74
C ASN A 138 -3.59 4.42 -2.00
N GLN A 139 -2.85 3.55 -1.30
CA GLN A 139 -1.40 3.43 -1.46
C GLN A 139 -1.04 2.97 -2.88
N LEU A 140 -1.78 2.03 -3.46
CA LEU A 140 -1.57 1.58 -4.85
C LEU A 140 -1.89 2.70 -5.84
N ILE A 141 -3.01 3.40 -5.63
CA ILE A 141 -3.45 4.52 -6.47
C ILE A 141 -2.41 5.64 -6.48
N PHE A 142 -1.92 6.08 -5.32
CA PHE A 142 -0.93 7.14 -5.22
C PHE A 142 0.43 6.73 -5.80
N ARG A 143 0.85 5.48 -5.58
CA ARG A 143 2.07 4.96 -6.19
C ARG A 143 2.00 5.06 -7.71
N ASP A 144 0.92 4.56 -8.30
CA ASP A 144 0.79 4.50 -9.75
C ASP A 144 0.60 5.91 -10.34
N ALA A 145 -0.19 6.78 -9.72
CA ALA A 145 -0.39 8.14 -10.23
C ALA A 145 0.86 9.04 -10.11
N TYR A 146 1.62 8.95 -9.01
CA TYR A 146 2.64 9.94 -8.69
C TYR A 146 4.07 9.40 -8.59
N ASN A 147 4.27 8.15 -8.19
CA ASN A 147 5.60 7.65 -7.81
C ASN A 147 6.22 6.68 -8.82
N VAL A 148 5.43 6.14 -9.76
CA VAL A 148 5.98 5.33 -10.85
C VAL A 148 6.90 6.20 -11.72
N GLN A 149 8.15 5.76 -11.85
CA GLN A 149 9.13 6.35 -12.74
C GLN A 149 8.65 6.18 -14.18
N ARG A 150 8.61 7.29 -14.91
CA ARG A 150 8.14 7.34 -16.29
C ARG A 150 9.19 8.04 -17.14
N ASP A 151 9.47 7.48 -18.30
CA ASP A 151 10.34 8.09 -19.33
C ASP A 151 9.61 9.17 -20.14
N VAL A 152 8.70 9.90 -19.49
CA VAL A 152 7.96 11.02 -20.09
C VAL A 152 8.07 12.26 -19.21
N LYS A 153 8.21 13.41 -19.85
CA LYS A 153 8.42 14.69 -19.17
C LYS A 153 7.13 15.10 -18.45
N ALA A 154 7.21 15.29 -17.13
CA ALA A 154 6.11 15.91 -16.38
C ALA A 154 6.01 17.40 -16.77
N LEU A 155 4.79 17.85 -17.08
CA LEU A 155 4.52 19.24 -17.48
C LEU A 155 4.06 20.07 -16.28
N GLU A 156 2.91 19.70 -15.71
CA GLU A 156 2.24 20.43 -14.64
C GLU A 156 1.58 19.42 -13.68
N SER A 157 1.44 19.81 -12.41
CA SER A 157 0.81 18.99 -11.37
C SER A 157 -0.18 19.87 -10.61
N GLY A 158 -1.45 19.47 -10.57
CA GLY A 158 -2.49 20.17 -9.83
C GLY A 158 -3.03 19.33 -8.67
N GLN A 159 -4.02 19.86 -7.94
CA GLN A 159 -4.74 19.06 -6.96
C GLN A 159 -5.52 17.95 -7.68
N GLY A 160 -5.15 16.70 -7.42
CA GLY A 160 -5.85 15.51 -7.95
C GLY A 160 -5.51 15.14 -9.40
N TYR A 161 -4.51 15.75 -10.04
CA TYR A 161 -4.05 15.30 -11.35
C TYR A 161 -2.57 15.62 -11.65
N ARG A 162 -2.00 14.91 -12.62
CA ARG A 162 -0.65 15.14 -13.14
C ARG A 162 -0.59 15.01 -14.65
N ASP A 163 0.09 15.95 -15.29
CA ASP A 163 0.23 16.02 -16.75
C ASP A 163 1.63 15.61 -17.21
N PHE A 164 1.66 14.86 -18.31
CA PHE A 164 2.88 14.39 -18.96
C PHE A 164 2.85 14.70 -20.45
N GLU A 165 3.99 15.14 -20.99
CA GLU A 165 4.19 15.30 -22.42
C GLU A 165 4.60 13.95 -23.03
N LEU A 166 3.81 13.47 -23.99
CA LEU A 166 4.14 12.28 -24.76
C LEU A 166 5.07 12.63 -25.94
N PRO A 167 5.86 11.66 -26.47
CA PRO A 167 6.81 11.91 -27.56
C PRO A 167 6.20 12.49 -28.85
N ASN A 168 4.89 12.31 -29.05
CA ASN A 168 4.14 12.84 -30.19
C ASN A 168 3.49 14.22 -29.92
N SER A 169 3.90 14.91 -28.85
CA SER A 169 3.35 16.18 -28.37
C SER A 169 1.89 16.10 -27.91
N ASN A 170 1.36 14.89 -27.69
CA ASN A 170 0.10 14.71 -27.00
C ASN A 170 0.31 14.85 -25.48
N ILE A 171 -0.76 15.15 -24.75
CA ILE A 171 -0.71 15.30 -23.30
C ILE A 171 -1.41 14.11 -22.67
N LEU A 172 -0.73 13.42 -21.76
CA LEU A 172 -1.33 12.44 -20.88
C LEU A 172 -1.61 13.10 -19.53
N ARG A 173 -2.88 13.19 -19.15
CA ARG A 173 -3.29 13.57 -17.80
C ARG A 173 -3.71 12.34 -17.03
N VAL A 174 -3.15 12.17 -15.84
CA VAL A 174 -3.57 11.14 -14.88
C VAL A 174 -4.30 11.84 -13.75
N ARG A 175 -5.59 11.53 -13.56
CA ARG A 175 -6.45 12.11 -12.54
C ARG A 175 -6.76 11.09 -11.47
N VAL A 176 -6.51 11.42 -10.22
CA VAL A 176 -6.88 10.60 -9.06
C VAL A 176 -8.17 11.14 -8.47
N LEU A 177 -9.15 10.25 -8.31
CA LEU A 177 -10.49 10.59 -7.82
C LEU A 177 -10.74 10.07 -6.40
N HIS A 178 -9.83 9.25 -5.86
CA HIS A 178 -10.00 8.58 -4.57
C HIS A 178 -9.34 9.34 -3.40
N PRO A 179 -9.96 9.43 -2.20
CA PRO A 179 -11.35 9.09 -1.87
C PRO A 179 -12.23 10.35 -1.90
N ASP A 180 -12.64 10.81 -3.08
CA ASP A 180 -13.39 12.06 -3.20
C ASP A 180 -14.77 11.86 -3.85
N SER A 181 -15.63 12.86 -3.69
CA SER A 181 -16.97 12.90 -4.32
C SER A 181 -16.98 12.56 -5.83
N PRO A 182 -15.96 12.92 -6.65
CA PRO A 182 -15.87 12.48 -8.04
C PRO A 182 -15.80 10.96 -8.23
N GLU A 183 -15.19 10.19 -7.33
CA GLU A 183 -15.18 8.71 -7.41
C GLU A 183 -16.61 8.18 -7.29
N HIS A 184 -17.40 8.69 -6.36
CA HIS A 184 -18.78 8.24 -6.16
C HIS A 184 -19.69 8.50 -7.37
N ILE A 185 -19.38 9.54 -8.14
CA ILE A 185 -20.10 9.95 -9.35
C ILE A 185 -19.66 9.12 -10.55
N THR A 186 -18.34 8.98 -10.76
CA THR A 186 -17.75 8.34 -11.94
C THR A 186 -17.64 6.82 -11.80
N GLY A 187 -17.64 6.30 -10.57
CA GLY A 187 -17.35 4.89 -10.26
C GLY A 187 -15.89 4.49 -10.53
N SER A 188 -14.97 5.45 -10.65
CA SER A 188 -13.56 5.21 -11.00
C SER A 188 -12.61 5.84 -9.99
N ASP A 189 -11.50 5.17 -9.67
CA ASP A 189 -10.46 5.72 -8.80
C ASP A 189 -9.43 6.56 -9.55
N ILE A 190 -9.10 6.16 -10.78
CA ILE A 190 -8.15 6.87 -11.66
C ILE A 190 -8.75 7.03 -13.05
N ILE A 191 -8.56 8.21 -13.63
CA ILE A 191 -8.84 8.46 -15.05
C ILE A 191 -7.56 8.89 -15.76
N TYR A 192 -7.22 8.17 -16.82
CA TYR A 192 -6.22 8.56 -17.80
C TYR A 192 -6.91 9.29 -18.95
N GLU A 193 -6.44 10.49 -19.26
CA GLU A 193 -6.92 11.30 -20.37
C GLU A 193 -5.75 11.55 -21.32
N ARG A 194 -5.83 11.03 -22.55
CA ARG A 194 -4.89 11.34 -23.62
C ARG A 194 -5.49 12.43 -24.51
N HIS A 195 -4.99 13.63 -24.35
CA HIS A 195 -5.37 14.80 -25.14
C HIS A 195 -4.54 14.82 -26.42
N SER A 196 -5.22 14.94 -27.56
CA SER A 196 -4.60 15.07 -28.89
C SER A 196 -4.98 16.44 -29.49
N PRO A 197 -4.24 17.52 -29.14
CA PRO A 197 -4.64 18.89 -29.49
C PRO A 197 -4.79 19.13 -31.00
N LYS A 198 -3.98 18.42 -31.81
CA LYS A 198 -4.04 18.50 -33.28
C LYS A 198 -5.33 17.93 -33.87
N GLU A 199 -5.93 16.97 -33.18
CA GLU A 199 -7.13 16.27 -33.65
C GLU A 199 -8.40 16.75 -32.95
N ASP A 200 -8.28 17.66 -31.97
CA ASP A 200 -9.35 18.10 -31.07
C ASP A 200 -10.11 16.92 -30.43
N LYS A 201 -9.33 15.91 -29.99
CA LYS A 201 -9.85 14.65 -29.43
C LYS A 201 -9.19 14.32 -28.10
N VAL A 202 -9.97 13.66 -27.25
CA VAL A 202 -9.49 13.07 -26.00
C VAL A 202 -9.85 11.58 -25.98
N SER A 203 -8.88 10.74 -25.65
CA SER A 203 -9.12 9.33 -25.32
C SER A 203 -9.09 9.16 -23.81
N ILE A 204 -10.11 8.52 -23.25
CA ILE A 204 -10.27 8.37 -21.80
C ILE A 204 -10.20 6.89 -21.44
N VAL A 205 -9.41 6.56 -20.42
CA VAL A 205 -9.42 5.24 -19.76
C VAL A 205 -9.71 5.46 -18.29
N ALA A 206 -10.80 4.88 -17.81
CA ALA A 206 -11.16 4.93 -16.40
C ALA A 206 -10.87 3.60 -15.73
N VAL A 207 -10.28 3.64 -14.55
CA VAL A 207 -9.77 2.47 -13.82
C VAL A 207 -10.31 2.50 -12.40
N GLN A 208 -10.90 1.37 -11.97
CA GLN A 208 -11.23 1.09 -10.59
C GLN A 208 -10.22 0.08 -10.04
N TYR A 209 -9.61 0.38 -8.90
CA TYR A 209 -8.74 -0.51 -8.16
C TYR A 209 -9.57 -1.44 -7.27
N LYS A 210 -9.06 -2.66 -7.10
CA LYS A 210 -9.53 -3.61 -6.10
C LYS A 210 -8.36 -4.37 -5.54
N ILE A 211 -8.28 -4.44 -4.21
CA ILE A 211 -7.35 -5.34 -3.53
C ILE A 211 -7.96 -6.73 -3.51
N TRP A 212 -7.18 -7.72 -3.91
CA TRP A 212 -7.61 -9.10 -3.87
C TRP A 212 -7.50 -9.63 -2.44
N GLU A 213 -8.57 -10.26 -1.95
CA GLU A 213 -8.53 -11.01 -0.71
C GLU A 213 -8.13 -12.46 -1.03
N ASP A 214 -7.11 -12.99 -0.36
CA ASP A 214 -6.57 -14.34 -0.57
C ASP A 214 -6.20 -14.66 -2.04
N LYS A 215 -5.72 -13.64 -2.78
CA LYS A 215 -5.41 -13.72 -4.22
C LYS A 215 -6.62 -14.08 -5.09
N LYS A 216 -7.83 -13.82 -4.62
CA LYS A 216 -9.08 -14.04 -5.37
C LYS A 216 -9.76 -12.71 -5.63
N LEU A 217 -10.22 -12.55 -6.87
CA LEU A 217 -11.11 -11.47 -7.27
C LEU A 217 -12.54 -12.04 -7.35
N TYR A 218 -13.44 -11.54 -6.52
CA TYR A 218 -14.83 -11.98 -6.52
C TYR A 218 -15.65 -11.14 -7.50
N LEU A 219 -15.75 -11.60 -8.74
CA LEU A 219 -16.52 -10.90 -9.78
C LEU A 219 -18.03 -10.87 -9.51
N SER A 220 -18.50 -11.67 -8.55
CA SER A 220 -19.88 -11.70 -8.07
C SER A 220 -20.18 -10.67 -6.97
N ASP A 221 -19.20 -9.86 -6.55
CA ASP A 221 -19.45 -8.81 -5.55
C ASP A 221 -20.38 -7.74 -6.11
N GLN A 222 -21.58 -7.62 -5.53
CA GLN A 222 -22.58 -6.64 -5.94
C GLN A 222 -22.04 -5.21 -5.90
N ARG A 223 -21.19 -4.87 -4.92
CA ARG A 223 -20.60 -3.54 -4.82
C ARG A 223 -19.69 -3.22 -6.01
N MET A 224 -18.95 -4.22 -6.50
CA MET A 224 -18.09 -4.10 -7.66
C MET A 224 -18.94 -3.98 -8.94
N ILE A 225 -19.98 -4.79 -9.07
CA ILE A 225 -20.93 -4.73 -10.21
C ILE A 225 -21.56 -3.33 -10.29
N ASP A 226 -22.05 -2.80 -9.18
CA ASP A 226 -22.66 -1.46 -9.12
C ASP A 226 -21.66 -0.36 -9.54
N GLN A 227 -20.37 -0.49 -9.18
CA GLN A 227 -19.34 0.45 -9.60
C GLN A 227 -19.06 0.36 -11.11
N ILE A 228 -18.97 -0.85 -11.67
CA ILE A 228 -18.78 -1.04 -13.11
C ILE A 228 -19.98 -0.49 -13.89
N GLU A 229 -21.21 -0.71 -13.41
CA GLU A 229 -22.41 -0.13 -14.02
C GLU A 229 -22.39 1.40 -13.97
N LYS A 230 -21.97 2.00 -12.87
CA LYS A 230 -21.77 3.46 -12.77
C LYS A 230 -20.74 3.98 -13.76
N MET A 231 -19.57 3.33 -13.88
CA MET A 231 -18.56 3.70 -14.88
C MET A 231 -19.14 3.65 -16.29
N LYS A 232 -19.89 2.59 -16.60
CA LYS A 232 -20.53 2.40 -17.90
C LYS A 232 -21.57 3.49 -18.16
N LEU A 233 -22.42 3.81 -17.19
CA LEU A 233 -23.43 4.86 -17.34
C LEU A 233 -22.79 6.24 -17.50
N PHE A 234 -21.80 6.57 -16.67
CA PHE A 234 -21.14 7.87 -16.68
C PHE A 234 -20.35 8.11 -17.98
N LEU A 235 -19.62 7.09 -18.47
CA LEU A 235 -18.75 7.24 -19.64
C LEU A 235 -19.48 6.94 -20.95
N CYS A 236 -20.35 5.92 -20.98
CA CYS A 236 -20.92 5.37 -22.21
C CYS A 236 -22.45 5.47 -22.29
N GLY A 237 -23.14 5.77 -21.18
CA GLY A 237 -24.61 5.74 -21.09
C GLY A 237 -25.27 6.83 -21.92
N ASP A 238 -24.69 8.03 -21.93
CA ASP A 238 -25.10 9.13 -22.79
C ASP A 238 -24.16 9.22 -24.00
N CYS A 239 -24.47 8.45 -25.05
CA CYS A 239 -23.77 8.47 -26.36
C CYS A 239 -23.86 9.82 -27.12
N SER A 240 -24.24 10.92 -26.46
CA SER A 240 -24.41 12.24 -27.07
C SER A 240 -23.26 13.22 -26.81
N LEU A 241 -22.33 12.94 -25.87
CA LEU A 241 -21.23 13.88 -25.57
C LEU A 241 -19.78 13.36 -25.74
N PHE A 242 -19.45 12.08 -25.49
CA PHE A 242 -18.04 11.66 -25.42
C PHE A 242 -17.63 10.32 -26.08
N CYS A 243 -18.56 9.45 -26.50
CA CYS A 243 -18.21 8.13 -27.02
C CYS A 243 -18.54 7.94 -28.50
N VAL A 244 -17.50 7.77 -29.33
CA VAL A 244 -17.63 7.33 -30.74
C VAL A 244 -17.50 5.80 -30.86
N THR A 245 -16.82 5.12 -29.92
CA THR A 245 -16.70 3.65 -29.86
C THR A 245 -16.25 3.18 -28.46
N PRO A 246 -17.12 2.56 -27.63
CA PRO A 246 -16.68 1.93 -26.39
C PRO A 246 -15.97 0.60 -26.68
N ILE A 247 -14.78 0.40 -26.12
CA ILE A 247 -14.10 -0.90 -26.08
C ILE A 247 -14.09 -1.36 -24.62
N PHE A 248 -14.80 -2.45 -24.35
CA PHE A 248 -14.78 -3.11 -23.04
C PHE A 248 -13.77 -4.26 -23.12
N ILE A 249 -12.66 -4.15 -22.40
CA ILE A 249 -11.70 -5.25 -22.28
C ILE A 249 -12.05 -6.00 -21.00
N ASN A 250 -12.71 -7.15 -21.15
CA ASN A 250 -12.86 -8.10 -20.06
C ASN A 250 -11.59 -8.97 -20.02
N PRO A 251 -10.84 -9.01 -18.90
CA PRO A 251 -9.62 -9.82 -18.81
C PRO A 251 -9.85 -11.34 -18.89
N ASP A 252 -11.10 -11.82 -18.87
CA ASP A 252 -11.44 -13.26 -18.99
C ASP A 252 -11.47 -13.79 -20.45
N MET A 253 -10.81 -13.12 -21.40
CA MET A 253 -10.65 -13.62 -22.78
C MET A 253 -9.19 -13.90 -23.16
N GLU A 254 -8.45 -14.55 -22.26
CA GLU A 254 -7.33 -15.46 -22.58
C GLU A 254 -7.37 -16.70 -21.67
#